data_AF-A0A4Q3AHE2-F1
#
_entry.id   AF-A0A4Q3AHE2-F1
#
_cell.length_a   1.000
_cell.length_b   1.000
_cell.length_c   1.000
_cell.angle_alpha   90.00
_cell.angle_beta   90.00
_cell.angle_gamma   90.00
#
_symmetry.space_group_name_H-M   'P 1'
#
loop_
_entity.id
_entity.type
_entity.pdbx_description
1 polymer ?
#
loop_
_entity_poly.entity_id
_entity_poly.type
_entity_poly.pdbx_seq_one_letter_code
_entity_poly.pdbx_strand_id
1 'polypeptide(L)' 'FYGGNFLDGKAIGKGGIAYAYRTAFALETEGYPDAPNQPSFPSAVLRPGENYSHTMIFKFSAE' A
#
# COMPACT_ATOMS: atom_id res chain seq x y z
N PHE A 1 -3.69 4.46 -5.70
CA PHE A 1 -3.62 3.00 -5.46
C PHE A 1 -2.82 2.36 -6.57
N TYR A 2 -2.10 1.27 -6.28
CA TYR A 2 -1.33 0.55 -7.30
C TYR A 2 -2.22 -0.51 -7.96
N GLY A 3 -2.41 -0.41 -9.27
CA GLY A 3 -3.30 -1.30 -10.03
C GLY A 3 -2.64 -2.58 -10.56
N GLY A 4 -1.53 -3.07 -9.98
CA GLY A 4 -0.87 -4.28 -10.48
C GLY A 4 -0.14 -4.09 -11.82
N ASN A 5 0.35 -2.88 -12.10
CA ASN A 5 0.89 -2.50 -13.40
C ASN A 5 2.21 -3.21 -13.79
N PHE A 6 2.97 -3.73 -12.83
CA PHE A 6 4.24 -4.43 -13.08
C PHE A 6 4.12 -5.95 -12.95
N LEU A 7 2.90 -6.46 -12.73
CA LEU A 7 2.64 -7.89 -12.85
C LEU A 7 2.74 -8.29 -14.33
N ASP A 8 3.53 -9.32 -14.62
CA ASP A 8 3.88 -9.72 -16.00
C ASP A 8 3.54 -11.18 -16.31
N GLY A 9 2.86 -11.89 -15.40
CA GLY A 9 2.45 -13.28 -15.58
C GLY A 9 3.57 -14.31 -15.39
N LYS A 10 4.81 -13.91 -15.09
CA LYS A 10 5.91 -14.88 -14.85
C LYS A 10 5.82 -15.53 -13.48
N ALA A 11 5.28 -14.81 -12.50
CA ALA A 11 5.03 -15.35 -11.17
C ALA A 11 3.82 -16.28 -11.21
N ILE A 12 4.04 -17.56 -10.93
CA ILE A 12 2.99 -18.56 -10.75
C ILE A 12 2.59 -18.58 -9.28
N GLY A 13 1.35 -18.19 -9.03
CA GLY A 13 0.76 -18.03 -7.71
C GLY A 13 0.03 -19.26 -7.18
N LYS A 14 -0.80 -19.01 -6.16
CA LYS A 14 -1.66 -20.05 -5.56
C LYS A 14 -2.58 -20.66 -6.62
N GLY A 15 -2.77 -21.97 -6.55
CA GLY A 15 -3.59 -22.70 -7.51
C GLY A 15 -3.00 -22.79 -8.93
N GLY A 16 -1.71 -22.50 -9.09
CA GLY A 16 -1.05 -22.52 -10.41
C GLY A 16 -1.43 -21.32 -11.29
N ILE A 17 -2.02 -20.27 -10.72
CA ILE A 17 -2.49 -19.10 -11.46
C ILE A 17 -1.34 -18.11 -11.66
N ALA A 18 -1.06 -17.77 -12.91
CA ALA A 18 -0.15 -16.69 -13.25
C ALA A 18 -0.71 -15.32 -12.83
N TYR A 19 0.08 -14.50 -12.15
CA TYR A 19 -0.32 -13.13 -11.82
C TYR A 19 -0.06 -12.19 -12.99
N ALA A 20 -1.04 -12.06 -13.87
CA ALA A 20 -0.96 -11.25 -15.08
C ALA A 20 -1.15 -9.74 -14.80
N TYR A 21 -0.82 -8.93 -15.80
CA TYR A 21 -0.96 -7.47 -15.79
C TYR A 21 -2.35 -7.05 -15.31
N ARG A 22 -2.38 -6.21 -14.28
CA ARG A 22 -3.61 -5.62 -13.69
C ARG A 22 -4.65 -6.61 -13.17
N THR A 23 -4.23 -7.81 -12.75
CA THR A 23 -5.13 -8.80 -12.12
C THR A 23 -5.31 -8.63 -10.62
N ALA A 24 -4.56 -7.71 -10.01
CA ALA A 24 -4.64 -7.37 -8.59
C ALA A 24 -4.40 -5.86 -8.40
N PHE A 25 -4.74 -5.36 -7.22
CA PHE A 25 -4.49 -3.99 -6.81
C PHE A 25 -4.00 -3.95 -5.36
N ALA A 26 -3.33 -2.87 -4.99
CA ALA A 26 -2.92 -2.58 -3.62
C ALA A 26 -3.49 -1.22 -3.18
N LEU A 27 -4.03 -1.20 -1.96
CA LEU A 27 -4.48 0.00 -1.25
C LEU A 27 -3.54 0.18 -0.05
N GLU A 28 -2.49 0.96 -0.24
CA GLU A 28 -1.45 1.20 0.75
C GLU A 28 -1.83 2.44 1.56
N THR A 29 -2.30 2.26 2.80
CA THR A 29 -2.51 3.41 3.70
C THR A 29 -1.18 3.84 4.28
N GLU A 30 -0.76 5.05 3.97
CA GLU A 30 0.55 5.55 4.35
C GLU A 30 0.56 7.08 4.48
N GLY A 31 1.67 7.61 5.01
CA GLY A 31 2.03 9.02 4.82
C GLY A 31 2.44 9.30 3.39
N TYR A 32 2.68 10.56 3.04
CA TYR A 32 3.00 10.89 1.65
C TYR A 32 4.37 10.30 1.26
N PRO A 33 4.51 9.72 0.05
CA PRO A 33 5.81 9.36 -0.48
C PRO A 33 6.74 10.57 -0.46
N ASP A 34 8.00 10.35 -0.10
CA ASP A 34 9.04 11.38 0.00
C ASP A 34 8.81 12.46 1.09
N ALA A 35 7.84 12.29 1.99
CA ALA A 35 7.58 13.25 3.08
C ALA A 35 8.82 13.70 3.90
N PRO A 36 9.81 12.84 4.21
CA PRO A 36 11.02 13.29 4.90
C PRO A 36 11.83 14.37 4.16
N ASN A 37 11.75 14.41 2.83
CA ASN A 37 12.50 15.35 1.99
C ASN A 37 11.64 16.51 1.45
N GLN A 38 10.34 16.52 1.77
CA GLN A 38 9.38 17.51 1.29
C GLN A 38 8.82 18.30 2.50
N PRO A 39 9.43 19.43 2.88
CA PRO A 39 9.08 20.15 4.11
C PRO A 39 7.63 20.64 4.21
N SER A 40 6.92 20.71 3.07
CA SER A 40 5.50 21.09 3.00
C SER A 40 4.54 19.90 3.20
N PHE A 41 5.04 18.66 3.19
CA PHE A 41 4.21 17.47 3.41
C PHE A 41 4.01 17.23 4.92
N PRO A 42 2.95 16.49 5.31
CA PRO A 42 2.82 16.03 6.69
C PRO A 42 4.09 15.29 7.12
N SER A 43 4.64 15.68 8.28
CA SER A 43 5.89 15.10 8.79
C SER A 43 5.76 13.60 9.02
N ALA A 44 6.77 12.85 8.58
CA ALA A 44 6.93 11.42 8.89
C ALA A 44 7.81 11.19 10.14
N VAL A 45 8.27 12.25 10.83
CA VAL A 45 9.16 12.16 11.99
C VAL A 45 8.35 11.92 13.26
N LEU A 46 8.70 10.87 14.00
CA LEU A 46 8.31 10.65 15.39
C LEU A 46 9.48 11.01 16.32
N ARG A 47 9.23 11.82 17.36
CA ARG A 47 10.24 12.28 18.33
C ARG A 47 10.14 11.52 19.66
N PRO A 48 11.21 11.53 20.49
CA PRO A 48 11.16 10.92 21.81
C PRO A 48 9.99 11.46 22.65
N GLY A 49 9.22 10.55 23.24
CA GLY A 49 8.03 10.88 24.04
C GLY A 49 6.73 11.02 23.24
N GLU A 50 6.78 11.01 21.91
CA GLU A 50 5.60 10.98 21.05
C GLU A 50 5.11 9.55 20.81
N ASN A 51 3.82 9.40 20.52
CA ASN A 51 3.20 8.14 20.14
C ASN A 51 2.76 8.20 18.68
N TYR A 52 3.25 7.27 17.88
CA TYR A 52 2.69 7.02 16.55
C TYR A 52 1.51 6.06 16.67
N SER A 53 0.39 6.41 16.05
CA SER A 53 -0.78 5.54 15.95
C SER A 53 -1.36 5.63 14.54
N HIS A 54 -1.60 4.47 13.93
CA HIS A 54 -2.19 4.33 12.61
C HIS A 54 -3.09 3.11 12.60
N THR A 55 -4.22 3.18 11.92
CA THR A 55 -5.20 2.09 11.86
C THR A 55 -5.74 1.95 10.45
N MET A 56 -5.65 0.74 9.90
CA MET A 56 -6.24 0.36 8.62
C MET A 56 -7.30 -0.71 8.86
N ILE A 57 -8.51 -0.50 8.34
CA ILE A 57 -9.64 -1.42 8.49
C ILE A 57 -10.05 -1.93 7.11
N PHE A 58 -9.88 -3.23 6.88
CA PHE A 58 -10.48 -3.91 5.72
C PHE A 58 -11.86 -4.43 6.10
N LYS A 59 -12.91 -3.70 5.72
CA LYS A 59 -14.30 -4.07 5.98
C LYS A 59 -14.96 -4.49 4.68
N PHE A 60 -15.49 -5.71 4.66
CA PHE A 60 -16.20 -6.29 3.51
C PHE A 60 -17.68 -6.48 3.85
N SER A 61 -18.53 -6.41 2.84
CA SER A 61 -19.96 -6.71 2.90
C SER A 61 -20.40 -7.44 1.63
N ALA A 62 -21.56 -8.08 1.69
CA ALA A 62 -22.26 -8.64 0.55
C ALA A 62 -23.69 -8.09 0.52
N GLU A 63 -24.32 -8.09 -0.66
CA GLU A 63 -25.75 -7.85 -0.82
C GLU A 63 -26.55 -9.14 -0.57
#